data_AF-A0A239L5F0-F1
#
_entry.id   AF-A0A239L5F0-F1
#
_cell.length_a   1.000
_cell.length_b   1.000
_cell.length_c   1.000
_cell.angle_alpha   90.00
_cell.angle_beta   90.00
_cell.angle_gamma   90.00
#
_symmetry.space_group_name_H-M   'P 1'
#
loop_
_entity.id
_entity.type
_entity.pdbx_description
1 polymer ?
#
loop_
_entity_poly.entity_id
_entity_poly.type
_entity_poly.pdbx_seq_one_letter_code
_entity_poly.pdbx_strand_id
1 'polypeptide(L)' 'MNIIKQSVSADIAKDKFDACFSVLTSEHLVVVKATHRFANSAQGLAAFSKWIRKWEVP' A
#
# COMPACT_ATOMS: atom_id res chain seq x y z
N MET A 1 3.21 16.58 11.32
CA MET A 1 3.28 15.11 11.41
C MET A 1 4.58 14.69 10.72
N ASN A 2 5.62 14.37 11.48
CA ASN A 2 6.89 13.95 10.90
C ASN A 2 6.82 12.45 10.55
N ILE A 3 7.19 12.07 9.33
CA ILE A 3 7.12 10.69 8.85
C ILE A 3 8.51 10.07 9.00
N ILE A 4 8.59 8.96 9.74
CA ILE A 4 9.85 8.24 9.95
C ILE A 4 9.98 7.01 9.04
N LYS A 5 8.86 6.46 8.56
CA LYS A 5 8.84 5.35 7.61
C LYS A 5 7.56 5.38 6.78
N GLN A 6 7.70 5.01 5.52
CA GLN A 6 6.57 4.72 4.63
C GLN A 6 6.57 3.23 4.30
N SER A 7 5.41 2.63 4.12
CA SER A 7 5.30 1.20 3.82
C SER A 7 4.09 0.93 2.94
N VAL A 8 4.30 0.07 1.95
CA VAL A 8 3.20 -0.62 1.26
C VAL A 8 3.11 -2.03 1.82
N SER A 9 1.90 -2.44 2.18
CA SER A 9 1.61 -3.81 2.60
C SER A 9 0.54 -4.39 1.67
N ALA A 10 0.66 -5.67 1.35
CA ALA A 10 -0.29 -6.40 0.53
C ALA A 10 -0.63 -7.73 1.21
N ASP A 11 -1.93 -8.01 1.31
CA ASP A 11 -2.49 -9.27 1.77
C ASP A 11 -3.16 -9.95 0.57
N ILE A 12 -2.58 -11.08 0.13
CA ILE A 12 -2.97 -11.79 -1.09
C ILE A 12 -3.33 -13.23 -0.74
N ALA A 13 -4.57 -13.61 -1.06
CA ALA A 13 -5.09 -14.98 -0.98
C ALA A 13 -5.76 -15.35 -2.31
N LYS A 14 -6.28 -16.59 -2.43
CA LYS A 14 -6.84 -17.12 -3.69
C LYS A 14 -7.75 -16.13 -4.43
N ASP A 15 -8.72 -15.55 -3.74
CA ASP A 15 -9.71 -14.63 -4.32
C ASP A 15 -9.66 -13.22 -3.70
N LYS A 16 -8.57 -12.89 -2.99
CA LYS A 16 -8.41 -11.64 -2.25
C LYS A 16 -7.06 -11.02 -2.55
N PHE A 17 -7.06 -9.73 -2.84
CA PHE A 17 -5.84 -8.94 -2.94
C PHE A 17 -6.14 -7.55 -2.39
N ASP A 18 -5.85 -7.35 -1.11
CA ASP A 18 -5.98 -6.05 -0.45
C ASP A 18 -4.59 -5.45 -0.21
N ALA A 19 -4.43 -4.16 -0.48
CA ALA A 19 -3.20 -3.45 -0.20
C ALA A 19 -3.47 -2.16 0.59
N CYS A 20 -2.49 -1.74 1.38
CA CYS A 20 -2.51 -0.45 2.04
C CYS A 20 -1.16 0.26 1.96
N PHE A 21 -1.23 1.58 1.92
CA PHE A 21 -0.10 2.48 2.09
C PHE A 21 -0.23 3.10 3.47
N SER A 22 0.78 2.89 4.31
CA SER A 22 0.82 3.38 5.68
C SER A 22 2.10 4.16 5.94
N VAL A 23 2.04 5.03 6.94
CA VAL A 23 3.18 5.78 7.43
C VAL A 23 3.33 5.56 8.91
N LEU A 24 4.57 5.44 9.37
CA LEU A 24 4.92 5.50 10.78
C LEU A 24 5.34 6.94 11.10
N THR A 25 4.76 7.53 12.13
CA THR A 25 5.05 8.90 12.55
C THR A 25 6.09 8.95 13.66
N SER A 26 6.63 10.15 13.94
CA SER A 26 7.52 10.41 15.09
C SER A 26 6.88 10.07 16.44
N GLU A 27 5.56 10.06 16.52
CA GLU A 27 4.80 9.66 17.72
C GLU A 27 4.64 8.13 17.81
N HIS A 28 5.35 7.36 16.99
CA HIS A 28 5.25 5.89 16.88
C HIS A 28 3.85 5.38 16.51
N LEU A 29 3.06 6.20 15.81
CA LEU A 29 1.73 5.83 15.33
C LEU A 29 1.80 5.34 13.88
N VAL A 30 1.16 4.19 13.62
CA VAL A 30 0.94 3.70 12.25
C VAL A 30 -0.37 4.30 11.73
N VAL A 31 -0.29 5.10 10.68
CA VAL A 31 -1.44 5.74 10.05
C VAL A 31 -1.62 5.19 8.63
N VAL A 32 -2.76 4.55 8.37
CA VAL A 32 -3.13 4.12 7.02
C VAL A 32 -3.55 5.35 6.21
N LYS A 33 -2.86 5.61 5.11
CA LYS A 33 -3.09 6.76 4.23
C LYS A 33 -3.94 6.42 3.02
N ALA A 34 -3.82 5.19 2.53
CA ALA A 34 -4.66 4.69 1.46
C ALA A 34 -4.83 3.17 1.57
N THR A 35 -5.97 2.68 1.12
CA THR A 35 -6.23 1.26 0.90
C THR A 35 -6.74 1.08 -0.52
N HIS A 36 -6.48 -0.08 -1.11
CA HIS A 36 -7.04 -0.43 -2.40
C HIS A 36 -7.17 -1.95 -2.50
N ARG A 37 -8.28 -2.41 -3.06
CA ARG A 37 -8.49 -3.82 -3.40
C ARG A 37 -8.21 -4.04 -4.88
N PHE A 38 -7.45 -5.06 -5.22
CA PHE A 38 -7.15 -5.46 -6.59
C PHE A 38 -7.79 -6.81 -6.89
N ALA A 39 -7.93 -7.13 -8.17
CA ALA A 39 -8.21 -8.50 -8.57
C ALA A 39 -6.95 -9.35 -8.36
N ASN A 40 -7.08 -10.59 -7.88
CA ASN A 40 -5.97 -11.53 -7.85
C ASN A 40 -5.74 -12.14 -9.24
N SER A 41 -5.29 -11.30 -10.17
CA SER A 41 -4.99 -11.67 -11.55
C SER A 41 -3.74 -10.92 -12.03
N ALA A 42 -3.18 -11.34 -13.17
CA ALA A 42 -2.02 -10.65 -13.76
C ALA A 42 -2.31 -9.15 -14.02
N GLN A 43 -3.54 -8.82 -14.46
CA GLN A 43 -3.96 -7.44 -14.65
C GLN A 43 -4.08 -6.67 -13.33
N GLY A 44 -4.57 -7.33 -12.28
CA GLY A 44 -4.64 -6.73 -10.94
C GLY A 44 -3.27 -6.48 -10.32
N LEU A 45 -2.29 -7.37 -10.53
CA LEU A 45 -0.90 -7.14 -10.17
C LEU A 45 -0.28 -5.95 -10.91
N ALA A 46 -0.54 -5.82 -12.22
CA ALA A 46 -0.10 -4.65 -12.99
C ALA A 46 -0.73 -3.34 -12.47
N ALA A 47 -2.02 -3.37 -12.11
CA ALA A 47 -2.71 -2.25 -11.50
C ALA A 47 -2.13 -1.90 -10.11
N PHE A 48 -1.80 -2.90 -9.30
CA PHE A 48 -1.12 -2.72 -8.01
C PHE A 48 0.25 -2.05 -8.17
N SER A 49 1.08 -2.53 -9.09
CA SER A 49 2.38 -1.90 -9.38
C SER A 49 2.24 -0.44 -9.80
N LYS A 50 1.25 -0.12 -10.65
CA LYS A 50 0.94 1.27 -11.02
C LYS A 50 0.46 2.10 -9.84
N TRP A 51 -0.29 1.49 -8.91
CA TRP A 51 -0.77 2.16 -7.70
C TRP A 51 0.37 2.45 -6.72
N ILE A 52 1.32 1.52 -6.53
CA ILE A 52 2.52 1.74 -5.70
C ILE A 52 3.34 2.92 -6.20
N ARG A 53 3.54 3.03 -7.52
CA ARG A 53 4.31 4.12 -8.15
C ARG A 53 3.78 5.53 -7.84
N LYS A 54 2.52 5.66 -7.42
CA LYS A 54 1.97 6.95 -6.97
C LYS A 54 2.57 7.43 -5.64
N TRP A 55 3.09 6.49 -4.85
CA TRP A 55 3.66 6.71 -3.53
C TRP A 55 5.18 6.66 -3.53
N GLU A 56 5.80 6.37 -4.68
CA GLU A 56 7.23 6.58 -4.88
C GLU A 56 7.50 8.08 -4.72
N VAL A 57 8.22 8.43 -3.65
CA VAL A 57 8.74 9.77 -3.45
C VAL A 57 9.97 9.91 -4.38
N PRO A 58 10.16 11.04 -5.09
CA PRO A 58 11.43 11.33 -5.74
C PRO A 58 12.62 11.31 -4.76
#